data_AF-A0A522BPB0-F1
#
_entry.id   AF-A0A522BPB0-F1
#
_cell.length_a   1.000
_cell.length_b   1.000
_cell.length_c   1.000
_cell.angle_alpha   90.00
_cell.angle_beta   90.00
_cell.angle_gamma   90.00
#
_symmetry.space_group_name_H-M   'P 1'
#
loop_
_entity.id
_entity.type
_entity.pdbx_description
1 polymer ?
#
loop_
_entity_poly.entity_id
_entity_poly.type
_entity_poly.pdbx_seq_one_letter_code
_entity_poly.pdbx_strand_id
1 'polypeptide(L)'
;EQVLIELHAYGQAYMAIYGAVDAGSSVLAQAYRRLDKLKILTAIPLLAWLRTLPPSRLSLADHETCVRAVESWVVRRMIAGANTRGYNAAFLAVLQKAQAAARELEGDVTTAVVQALQDSPNSLAWPDDAAIAQAFATTTYYGNFTQERIRLLLGSIDAQMRVENKKTEPAVFDYDTLQIEHLMPRAWPEHWPLSDDASLGEADRALAAAERHAVVHRIGNLTLVTSTFNQAVSNGAWALKRPELAAQSALQLNGPVASQQTWNEATIAARAADLAAVACRVWPHAAALRPGHPDHVATANAPGESA
;
A
#
# COMPACT_ATOMS: atom_id res chain seq x y z
N GLU A 1 34.62 -21.94 11.91
CA GLU A 1 34.08 -20.93 12.85
C GLU A 1 33.42 -19.76 12.12
N GLN A 2 34.13 -18.97 11.31
CA GLN A 2 33.58 -17.82 10.57
C GLN A 2 32.31 -18.13 9.76
N VAL A 3 32.29 -19.25 9.02
CA VAL A 3 31.10 -19.68 8.24
C VAL A 3 29.88 -19.95 9.14
N LEU A 4 30.09 -20.46 10.35
CA LEU A 4 28.99 -20.71 11.29
C LEU A 4 28.42 -19.41 11.85
N ILE A 5 29.28 -18.41 12.10
CA ILE A 5 28.85 -17.06 12.51
C ILE A 5 28.01 -16.41 11.40
N GLU A 6 28.47 -16.50 10.15
CA GLU A 6 27.76 -15.96 8.99
C GLU A 6 26.40 -16.66 8.79
N LEU A 7 26.36 -18.00 8.83
CA LEU A 7 25.11 -18.76 8.76
C LEU A 7 24.15 -18.41 9.89
N HIS A 8 24.66 -18.21 11.11
CA HIS A 8 23.83 -17.79 12.24
C HIS A 8 23.24 -16.39 12.01
N ALA A 9 24.04 -15.43 11.54
CA ALA A 9 23.57 -14.08 11.25
C ALA A 9 22.48 -14.06 10.17
N TYR A 10 22.66 -14.80 9.08
CA TYR A 10 21.63 -14.97 8.06
C TYR A 10 20.39 -15.69 8.62
N GLY A 11 20.55 -16.72 9.45
CA GLY A 11 19.44 -17.38 10.12
C GLY A 11 18.58 -16.40 10.94
N GLN A 12 19.22 -15.55 11.76
CA GLN A 12 18.55 -14.50 12.52
C GLN A 12 17.86 -13.48 11.61
N ALA A 13 18.51 -13.09 10.51
CA ALA A 13 17.92 -12.18 9.53
C ALA A 13 16.64 -12.75 8.90
N TYR A 14 16.66 -14.02 8.50
CA TYR A 14 15.49 -14.71 7.95
C TYR A 14 14.35 -14.81 8.99
N MET A 15 14.67 -15.22 10.22
CA MET A 15 13.67 -15.30 11.29
C MET A 15 13.00 -13.96 11.54
N ALA A 16 13.75 -12.86 11.51
CA ALA A 16 13.21 -11.52 11.68
C ALA A 16 12.31 -11.09 10.51
N ILE A 17 12.71 -11.39 9.27
CA ILE A 17 11.90 -11.06 8.07
C ILE A 17 10.56 -11.82 8.09
N TYR A 18 10.55 -13.07 8.56
CA TYR A 18 9.31 -13.86 8.69
C TYR A 18 8.58 -13.65 10.03
N GLY A 19 9.02 -12.69 10.86
CA GLY A 19 8.35 -12.34 12.12
C GLY A 19 8.48 -13.39 13.23
N ALA A 20 9.41 -14.34 13.11
CA ALA A 20 9.71 -15.33 14.15
C ALA A 20 10.55 -14.74 15.30
N VAL A 21 11.25 -13.64 15.05
CA VAL A 21 11.95 -12.84 16.07
C VAL A 21 11.70 -11.35 15.82
N ASP A 22 12.11 -10.51 16.76
CA ASP A 22 12.00 -9.06 16.64
C ASP A 22 12.75 -8.55 15.39
N ALA A 23 12.06 -7.71 14.62
CA ALA A 23 12.63 -7.04 13.45
C ALA A 23 13.58 -5.89 13.86
N GLY A 24 13.52 -5.43 15.11
CA GLY A 24 14.28 -4.31 15.64
C GLY A 24 13.53 -2.97 15.53
N SER A 25 12.43 -2.94 14.79
CA SER A 25 11.48 -1.82 14.80
C SER A 25 10.11 -2.24 14.25
N SER A 26 9.07 -1.49 14.64
CA SER A 26 7.72 -1.69 14.10
C SER A 26 7.62 -1.39 12.61
N VAL A 27 8.44 -0.46 12.10
CA VAL A 27 8.50 -0.09 10.68
C VAL A 27 9.00 -1.28 9.85
N LEU A 28 10.12 -1.88 10.25
CA LEU A 28 10.65 -3.08 9.60
C LEU A 28 9.67 -4.25 9.66
N ALA A 29 9.10 -4.50 10.84
CA ALA A 29 8.13 -5.58 11.02
C ALA A 29 6.90 -5.42 10.10
N GLN A 30 6.40 -4.20 9.93
CA GLN A 30 5.27 -3.92 9.04
C GLN A 30 5.64 -4.11 7.56
N ALA A 31 6.78 -3.58 7.13
CA ALA A 31 7.24 -3.70 5.75
C ALA A 31 7.50 -5.16 5.36
N TYR A 32 8.15 -5.94 6.24
CA TYR A 32 8.37 -7.37 6.00
C TYR A 32 7.06 -8.15 5.92
N ARG A 33 6.10 -7.93 6.83
CA ARG A 33 4.78 -8.58 6.76
C ARG A 33 4.06 -8.29 5.44
N ARG A 34 4.14 -7.05 4.93
CA ARG A 34 3.53 -6.69 3.64
C ARG A 34 4.24 -7.36 2.47
N LEU A 35 5.57 -7.38 2.46
CA LEU A 35 6.35 -8.06 1.42
C LEU A 35 6.10 -9.57 1.41
N ASP A 36 5.94 -10.19 2.58
CA ASP A 36 5.59 -11.60 2.73
C ASP A 36 4.18 -11.91 2.23
N LYS A 37 3.17 -11.10 2.61
CA LYS A 37 1.81 -11.19 2.04
C LYS A 37 1.79 -11.05 0.51
N LEU A 38 2.65 -10.18 -0.03
CA LEU A 38 2.82 -10.03 -1.47
C LEU A 38 3.65 -11.14 -2.12
N LYS A 39 4.21 -12.05 -1.32
CA LYS A 39 5.05 -13.19 -1.71
C LYS A 39 6.30 -12.76 -2.50
N ILE A 40 6.92 -11.65 -2.10
CA ILE A 40 8.12 -11.11 -2.74
C ILE A 40 9.39 -11.80 -2.20
N LEU A 41 9.47 -13.11 -2.43
CA LEU A 41 10.60 -13.94 -1.98
C LEU A 41 11.92 -13.54 -2.67
N THR A 42 11.85 -12.90 -3.84
CA THR A 42 13.02 -12.43 -4.59
C THR A 42 13.77 -11.27 -3.92
N ALA A 43 13.13 -10.55 -2.99
CA ALA A 43 13.79 -9.48 -2.25
C ALA A 43 14.59 -10.01 -1.05
N ILE A 44 14.31 -11.23 -0.58
CA ILE A 44 14.87 -11.78 0.66
C ILE A 44 16.41 -11.75 0.71
N PRO A 45 17.16 -12.11 -0.35
CA PRO A 45 18.63 -12.03 -0.29
C PRO A 45 19.15 -10.62 0.01
N LEU A 46 18.53 -9.59 -0.57
CA LEU A 46 18.86 -8.19 -0.31
C LEU A 46 18.51 -7.80 1.14
N LEU A 47 17.29 -8.10 1.58
CA LEU A 47 16.81 -7.76 2.92
C LEU A 47 17.62 -8.46 4.02
N ALA A 48 17.94 -9.74 3.82
CA ALA A 48 18.72 -10.52 4.77
C ALA A 48 20.16 -10.00 4.85
N TRP A 49 20.78 -9.67 3.71
CA TRP A 49 22.12 -9.08 3.69
C TRP A 49 22.16 -7.72 4.40
N LEU A 50 21.18 -6.83 4.18
CA LEU A 50 21.09 -5.55 4.90
C LEU A 50 21.10 -5.74 6.43
N ARG A 51 20.39 -6.77 6.92
CA ARG A 51 20.35 -7.12 8.36
C ARG A 51 21.67 -7.64 8.92
N THR A 52 22.55 -8.19 8.08
CA THR A 52 23.88 -8.66 8.53
C THR A 52 24.90 -7.53 8.69
N LEU A 53 24.59 -6.32 8.22
CA LEU A 53 25.50 -5.19 8.36
C LEU A 53 25.52 -4.68 9.82
N PRO A 54 26.70 -4.32 10.35
CA PRO A 54 26.79 -3.73 11.67
C PRO A 54 26.17 -2.31 11.68
N PRO A 55 25.69 -1.81 12.84
CA PRO A 55 25.13 -0.46 12.96
C PRO A 55 26.04 0.68 12.50
N SER A 56 27.36 0.47 12.52
CA SER A 56 28.36 1.42 12.01
C SER A 56 28.41 1.53 10.49
N ARG A 57 27.81 0.58 9.76
CA ARG A 57 27.68 0.58 8.30
C ARG A 57 26.27 0.83 7.82
N LEU A 58 25.27 0.45 8.63
CA LEU A 58 23.87 0.70 8.34
C LEU A 58 23.14 0.96 9.65
N SER A 59 22.80 2.23 9.92
CA SER A 59 22.00 2.57 11.10
C SER A 59 20.60 1.95 11.01
N LEU A 60 19.88 1.89 12.13
CA LEU A 60 18.50 1.38 12.12
C LEU A 60 17.60 2.21 11.19
N ALA A 61 17.74 3.54 11.21
CA ALA A 61 16.96 4.44 10.35
C ALA A 61 17.29 4.24 8.86
N ASP A 62 18.56 4.06 8.53
CA ASP A 62 19.01 3.76 7.17
C ASP A 62 18.48 2.41 6.67
N HIS A 63 18.49 1.41 7.55
CA HIS A 63 17.94 0.11 7.26
C HIS A 63 16.42 0.18 7.01
N GLU A 64 15.68 0.91 7.84
CA GLU A 64 14.26 1.20 7.61
C GLU A 64 14.03 1.85 6.25
N THR A 65 14.83 2.87 5.90
CA THR A 65 14.76 3.54 4.59
C THR A 65 15.00 2.57 3.44
N CYS A 66 16.00 1.70 3.51
CA CYS A 66 16.26 0.68 2.50
C CYS A 66 15.08 -0.28 2.30
N VAL A 67 14.53 -0.79 3.40
CA VAL A 67 13.41 -1.75 3.35
C VAL A 67 12.14 -1.07 2.84
N ARG A 68 11.87 0.17 3.27
CA ARG A 68 10.75 0.98 2.75
C ARG A 68 10.90 1.32 1.27
N ALA A 69 12.12 1.52 0.78
CA ALA A 69 12.38 1.72 -0.65
C ALA A 69 11.99 0.47 -1.45
N VAL A 70 12.41 -0.72 -1.00
CA VAL A 70 12.03 -2.00 -1.61
C VAL A 70 10.51 -2.20 -1.57
N GLU A 71 9.89 -1.99 -0.42
CA GLU A 71 8.43 -2.11 -0.25
C GLU A 71 7.68 -1.15 -1.18
N SER A 72 8.05 0.14 -1.18
CA SER A 72 7.41 1.16 -2.00
C SER A 72 7.54 0.84 -3.48
N TRP A 73 8.73 0.44 -3.94
CA TRP A 73 8.96 0.05 -5.33
C TRP A 73 8.04 -1.11 -5.73
N VAL A 74 7.92 -2.15 -4.90
CA VAL A 74 7.03 -3.29 -5.15
C VAL A 74 5.57 -2.86 -5.19
N VAL A 75 5.10 -2.14 -4.18
CA VAL A 75 3.68 -1.83 -4.01
C VAL A 75 3.21 -0.84 -5.07
N ARG A 76 4.01 0.17 -5.41
CA ARG A 76 3.70 1.10 -6.50
C ARG A 76 3.59 0.39 -7.84
N ARG A 77 4.46 -0.60 -8.11
CA ARG A 77 4.36 -1.44 -9.31
C ARG A 77 3.12 -2.32 -9.31
N MET A 78 2.76 -2.89 -8.16
CA MET A 78 1.52 -3.64 -8.01
C MET A 78 0.29 -2.76 -8.31
N ILE A 79 0.23 -1.56 -7.72
CA ILE A 79 -0.83 -0.57 -7.94
C ILE A 79 -0.94 -0.21 -9.43
N ALA A 80 0.19 0.01 -10.10
CA ALA A 80 0.25 0.29 -11.54
C ALA A 80 -0.02 -0.93 -12.44
N GLY A 81 -0.37 -2.10 -11.87
CA GLY A 81 -0.68 -3.31 -12.63
C GLY A 81 0.53 -3.99 -13.27
N ALA A 82 1.76 -3.65 -12.87
CA ALA A 82 2.97 -4.27 -13.40
C ALA A 82 3.16 -5.70 -12.88
N ASN A 83 3.70 -6.58 -13.72
CA ASN A 83 4.02 -7.96 -13.33
C ASN A 83 5.34 -8.05 -12.55
N THR A 84 5.58 -9.20 -11.93
CA THR A 84 6.77 -9.48 -11.10
C THR A 84 7.94 -10.11 -11.87
N ARG A 85 7.82 -10.27 -13.19
CA ARG A 85 8.88 -10.86 -14.02
C ARG A 85 10.12 -9.96 -13.97
N GLY A 86 11.28 -10.57 -13.69
CA GLY A 86 12.54 -9.86 -13.60
C GLY A 86 12.87 -9.28 -12.22
N TYR A 87 12.01 -9.47 -11.20
CA TYR A 87 12.31 -9.01 -9.83
C TYR A 87 13.60 -9.62 -9.28
N ASN A 88 13.87 -10.90 -9.57
CA ASN A 88 15.12 -11.55 -9.14
C ASN A 88 16.36 -10.84 -9.69
N ALA A 89 16.37 -10.53 -10.99
CA ALA A 89 17.48 -9.81 -11.62
C ALA A 89 17.59 -8.36 -11.11
N ALA A 90 16.46 -7.69 -10.89
CA ALA A 90 16.43 -6.35 -10.34
C ALA A 90 17.00 -6.28 -8.93
N PHE A 91 16.51 -7.11 -8.00
CA PHE A 91 17.02 -7.11 -6.62
C PHE A 91 18.46 -7.60 -6.52
N LEU A 92 18.91 -8.49 -7.41
CA LEU A 92 20.32 -8.85 -7.50
C LEU A 92 21.19 -7.66 -7.90
N ALA A 93 20.76 -6.86 -8.89
CA ALA A 93 21.48 -5.65 -9.28
C ALA A 93 21.54 -4.62 -8.15
N VAL A 94 20.43 -4.43 -7.42
CA VAL A 94 20.37 -3.55 -6.24
C VAL A 94 21.32 -4.05 -5.14
N LEU A 95 21.32 -5.36 -4.85
CA LEU A 95 22.22 -5.98 -3.87
C LEU A 95 23.70 -5.76 -4.25
N GLN A 96 24.06 -5.92 -5.51
CA GLN A 96 25.44 -5.70 -5.97
C GLN A 96 25.88 -4.25 -5.77
N LYS A 97 25.01 -3.27 -6.05
CA LYS A 97 25.28 -1.85 -5.82
C LYS A 97 25.43 -1.52 -4.34
N ALA A 98 24.54 -2.05 -3.51
CA ALA A 98 24.59 -1.88 -2.07
C ALA A 98 25.87 -2.51 -1.46
N GLN A 99 26.26 -3.70 -1.92
CA GLN A 99 27.50 -4.36 -1.50
C GLN A 99 28.75 -3.60 -1.93
N ALA A 100 28.76 -2.99 -3.12
CA ALA A 100 29.86 -2.15 -3.55
C ALA A 100 30.03 -0.93 -2.62
N ALA A 101 28.94 -0.22 -2.32
CA ALA A 101 28.94 0.90 -1.38
C ALA A 101 29.37 0.48 0.04
N ALA A 102 28.95 -0.70 0.50
CA ALA A 102 29.35 -1.21 1.82
C ALA A 102 30.86 -1.51 1.96
N ARG A 103 31.58 -1.75 0.85
CA ARG A 103 33.03 -2.01 0.85
C ARG A 103 33.85 -0.72 0.87
N GLU A 104 33.27 0.39 0.44
CA GLU A 104 33.92 1.69 0.44
C GLU A 104 33.79 2.33 1.83
N LEU A 105 34.89 2.88 2.35
CA LEU A 105 34.91 3.46 3.70
C LEU A 105 33.84 4.54 3.88
N GLU A 106 33.67 5.40 2.87
CA GLU A 106 32.69 6.50 2.84
C GLU A 106 31.42 6.16 2.03
N GLY A 107 31.25 4.91 1.61
CA GLY A 107 30.11 4.51 0.78
C GLY A 107 28.81 4.45 1.56
N ASP A 108 27.77 5.10 1.03
CA ASP A 108 26.42 5.14 1.59
C ASP A 108 25.54 4.03 0.98
N VAL A 109 25.26 3.00 1.80
CA VAL A 109 24.42 1.85 1.42
C VAL A 109 22.98 2.27 1.13
N THR A 110 22.42 3.19 1.90
CA THR A 110 21.05 3.67 1.75
C THR A 110 20.87 4.37 0.41
N THR A 111 21.77 5.30 0.10
CA THR A 111 21.77 6.00 -1.19
C THR A 111 21.95 5.03 -2.36
N ALA A 112 22.84 4.04 -2.23
CA ALA A 112 23.04 3.03 -3.26
C ALA A 112 21.77 2.18 -3.53
N VAL A 113 21.05 1.76 -2.48
CA VAL A 113 19.80 0.99 -2.63
C VAL A 113 18.71 1.82 -3.32
N VAL A 114 18.46 3.04 -2.82
CA VAL A 114 17.41 3.91 -3.36
C VAL A 114 17.70 4.30 -4.81
N GLN A 115 18.95 4.68 -5.13
CA GLN A 115 19.34 5.04 -6.49
C GLN A 115 19.27 3.84 -7.43
N ALA A 116 19.73 2.66 -7.02
CA ALA A 116 19.67 1.47 -7.86
C ALA A 116 18.24 1.05 -8.23
N LEU A 117 17.26 1.27 -7.33
CA LEU A 117 15.83 1.07 -7.62
C LEU A 117 15.28 2.16 -8.55
N GLN A 118 15.72 3.40 -8.38
CA GLN A 118 15.33 4.54 -9.22
C GLN A 118 15.85 4.43 -10.66
N ASP A 119 17.05 3.87 -10.84
CA ASP A 119 17.67 3.61 -12.15
C ASP A 119 16.98 2.50 -12.95
N SER A 120 15.80 2.05 -12.50
CA SER A 120 14.96 1.06 -13.17
C SER A 120 15.70 -0.27 -13.41
N PRO A 121 16.10 -0.96 -12.33
CA PRO A 121 16.96 -2.13 -12.43
C PRO A 121 16.26 -3.22 -13.26
N ASN A 122 16.97 -3.81 -14.23
CA ASN A 122 16.38 -4.73 -15.21
C ASN A 122 15.21 -4.11 -16.04
N SER A 123 15.32 -2.81 -16.36
CA SER A 123 14.30 -2.02 -17.09
C SER A 123 12.95 -1.95 -16.38
N LEU A 124 12.97 -2.07 -15.05
CA LEU A 124 11.77 -2.09 -14.22
C LEU A 124 11.62 -0.76 -13.48
N ALA A 125 10.78 0.12 -14.01
CA ALA A 125 10.56 1.45 -13.46
C ALA A 125 9.95 1.44 -12.05
N TRP A 126 10.30 2.46 -11.25
CA TRP A 126 9.62 2.82 -10.00
C TRP A 126 8.51 3.84 -10.32
N PRO A 127 7.22 3.45 -10.29
CA PRO A 127 6.13 4.35 -10.68
C PRO A 127 6.09 5.61 -9.80
N ASP A 128 5.95 6.77 -10.42
CA ASP A 128 5.80 8.05 -9.73
C ASP A 128 4.36 8.28 -9.24
N ASP A 129 4.14 9.38 -8.54
CA ASP A 129 2.85 9.70 -7.94
C ASP A 129 1.75 9.92 -9.01
N ALA A 130 2.13 10.42 -10.20
CA ALA A 130 1.21 10.58 -11.32
C ALA A 130 0.72 9.22 -11.85
N ALA A 131 1.62 8.24 -11.96
CA ALA A 131 1.25 6.87 -12.32
C ALA A 131 0.33 6.23 -11.27
N ILE A 132 0.55 6.50 -9.98
CA ILE A 132 -0.34 6.02 -8.89
C ILE A 132 -1.72 6.66 -9.00
N ALA A 133 -1.80 7.98 -9.16
CA ALA A 133 -3.06 8.69 -9.33
C ALA A 133 -3.84 8.17 -10.55
N GLN A 134 -3.15 7.97 -11.68
CA GLN A 134 -3.75 7.43 -12.90
C GLN A 134 -4.27 5.99 -12.69
N ALA A 135 -3.51 5.14 -12.01
CA ALA A 135 -3.92 3.77 -11.71
C ALA A 135 -5.17 3.74 -10.82
N PHE A 136 -5.22 4.56 -9.77
CA PHE A 136 -6.39 4.67 -8.90
C PHE A 136 -7.64 5.15 -9.65
N ALA A 137 -7.48 6.08 -10.59
CA ALA A 137 -8.57 6.65 -11.36
C ALA A 137 -9.18 5.68 -12.39
N THR A 138 -8.36 4.80 -12.98
CA THR A 138 -8.76 4.05 -14.19
C THR A 138 -8.75 2.53 -14.05
N THR A 139 -7.97 1.96 -13.13
CA THR A 139 -7.81 0.52 -13.03
C THR A 139 -9.01 -0.14 -12.34
N THR A 140 -9.48 -1.24 -12.94
CA THR A 140 -10.36 -2.22 -12.30
C THR A 140 -9.55 -3.02 -11.29
N TYR A 141 -9.80 -2.84 -10.00
CA TYR A 141 -9.08 -3.57 -8.94
C TYR A 141 -9.79 -4.87 -8.61
N TYR A 142 -11.10 -4.82 -8.33
CA TYR A 142 -11.86 -6.01 -8.03
C TYR A 142 -11.95 -6.92 -9.27
N GLY A 143 -11.47 -8.15 -9.15
CA GLY A 143 -11.38 -9.11 -10.26
C GLY A 143 -9.97 -9.24 -10.85
N ASN A 144 -9.21 -8.15 -10.94
CA ASN A 144 -7.81 -8.18 -11.41
C ASN A 144 -6.80 -8.40 -10.29
N PHE A 145 -7.14 -7.93 -9.08
CA PHE A 145 -6.31 -8.08 -7.88
C PHE A 145 -6.93 -9.13 -6.97
N THR A 146 -6.08 -9.90 -6.28
CA THR A 146 -6.56 -10.79 -5.23
C THR A 146 -7.18 -9.96 -4.10
N GLN A 147 -8.16 -10.53 -3.40
CA GLN A 147 -8.77 -9.84 -2.26
C GLN A 147 -7.73 -9.48 -1.18
N GLU A 148 -6.74 -10.34 -0.96
CA GLU A 148 -5.62 -10.06 -0.04
C GLU A 148 -4.87 -8.76 -0.41
N ARG A 149 -4.59 -8.54 -1.70
CA ARG A 149 -3.91 -7.31 -2.17
C ARG A 149 -4.78 -6.07 -2.00
N ILE A 150 -6.09 -6.19 -2.26
CA ILE A 150 -7.03 -5.09 -2.05
C ILE A 150 -7.13 -4.74 -0.56
N ARG A 151 -7.22 -5.74 0.33
CA ARG A 151 -7.21 -5.53 1.78
C ARG A 151 -5.91 -4.90 2.26
N LEU A 152 -4.76 -5.39 1.77
CA LEU A 152 -3.46 -4.81 2.08
C LEU A 152 -3.41 -3.32 1.70
N LEU A 153 -3.89 -2.97 0.50
CA LEU A 153 -3.92 -1.60 0.02
C LEU A 153 -4.82 -0.71 0.89
N LEU A 154 -6.10 -1.08 1.06
CA LEU A 154 -7.07 -0.30 1.81
C LEU A 154 -6.72 -0.21 3.31
N GLY A 155 -6.24 -1.31 3.90
CA GLY A 155 -5.84 -1.34 5.31
C GLY A 155 -4.58 -0.52 5.58
N SER A 156 -3.62 -0.50 4.64
CA SER A 156 -2.44 0.36 4.75
C SER A 156 -2.80 1.84 4.65
N ILE A 157 -3.77 2.18 3.80
CA ILE A 157 -4.30 3.54 3.68
C ILE A 157 -5.05 3.93 4.96
N ASP A 158 -5.91 3.07 5.52
CA ASP A 158 -6.59 3.34 6.79
C ASP A 158 -5.61 3.59 7.93
N ALA A 159 -4.60 2.72 8.06
CA ALA A 159 -3.57 2.84 9.08
C ALA A 159 -2.84 4.18 8.98
N GLN A 160 -2.52 4.62 7.77
CA GLN A 160 -1.88 5.92 7.54
C GLN A 160 -2.81 7.09 7.89
N MET A 161 -4.07 7.04 7.44
CA MET A 161 -5.07 8.06 7.78
C MET A 161 -5.25 8.18 9.30
N ARG A 162 -5.16 7.06 10.03
CA ARG A 162 -5.23 7.04 11.49
C ARG A 162 -4.02 7.70 12.14
N VAL A 163 -2.80 7.37 11.69
CA VAL A 163 -1.57 8.00 12.19
C VAL A 163 -1.60 9.53 11.97
N GLU A 164 -2.16 9.97 10.84
CA GLU A 164 -2.27 11.39 10.51
C GLU A 164 -3.40 12.10 11.27
N ASN A 165 -4.43 11.38 11.70
CA ASN A 165 -5.56 11.94 12.42
C ASN A 165 -5.31 12.03 13.94
N LYS A 166 -4.78 13.18 14.38
CA LYS A 166 -4.52 13.50 15.79
C LYS A 166 -5.76 13.53 16.70
N LYS A 167 -6.98 13.45 16.13
CA LYS A 167 -8.24 13.46 16.88
C LYS A 167 -8.81 12.06 17.13
N THR A 168 -8.16 11.03 16.62
CA THR A 168 -8.57 9.63 16.78
C THR A 168 -7.62 8.90 17.73
N GLU A 169 -8.15 7.98 18.52
CA GLU A 169 -7.35 7.15 19.41
C GLU A 169 -6.41 6.22 18.62
N PRO A 170 -5.19 5.99 19.12
CA PRO A 170 -4.33 4.94 18.60
C PRO A 170 -5.03 3.58 18.68
N ALA A 171 -5.06 2.84 17.57
CA ALA A 171 -5.66 1.53 17.51
C ALA A 171 -4.97 0.67 16.45
N VAL A 172 -4.91 -0.64 16.70
CA VAL A 172 -4.35 -1.65 15.80
C VAL A 172 -5.51 -2.52 15.30
N PHE A 173 -5.60 -2.68 13.99
CA PHE A 173 -6.64 -3.48 13.34
C PHE A 173 -6.04 -4.69 12.64
N ASP A 174 -6.72 -5.83 12.78
CA ASP A 174 -6.49 -6.97 11.90
C ASP A 174 -7.37 -6.83 10.65
N TYR A 175 -6.81 -6.19 9.62
CA TYR A 175 -7.50 -5.98 8.34
C TYR A 175 -7.82 -7.29 7.59
N ASP A 176 -7.19 -8.41 7.93
CA ASP A 176 -7.45 -9.69 7.24
C ASP A 176 -8.83 -10.26 7.61
N THR A 177 -9.36 -9.88 8.76
CA THR A 177 -10.71 -10.26 9.23
C THR A 177 -11.82 -9.47 8.54
N LEU A 178 -11.48 -8.36 7.86
CA LEU A 178 -12.46 -7.49 7.22
C LEU A 178 -12.82 -7.98 5.82
N GLN A 179 -14.00 -7.58 5.36
CA GLN A 179 -14.50 -7.89 4.02
C GLN A 179 -14.36 -6.67 3.11
N ILE A 180 -14.10 -6.94 1.83
CA ILE A 180 -14.11 -5.90 0.80
C ILE A 180 -15.56 -5.68 0.40
N GLU A 181 -16.04 -4.46 0.58
CA GLU A 181 -17.39 -4.05 0.22
C GLU A 181 -17.39 -3.09 -0.95
N HIS A 182 -18.38 -3.24 -1.82
CA HIS A 182 -18.62 -2.30 -2.92
C HIS A 182 -19.64 -1.25 -2.46
N LEU A 183 -19.23 0.01 -2.36
CA LEU A 183 -20.12 1.09 -1.92
C LEU A 183 -21.33 1.24 -2.85
N MET A 184 -21.09 1.41 -4.14
CA MET A 184 -22.07 1.11 -5.19
C MET A 184 -21.99 -0.40 -5.51
N PRO A 185 -23.06 -1.18 -5.29
CA PRO A 185 -23.01 -2.63 -5.44
C PRO A 185 -22.85 -3.08 -6.89
N ARG A 186 -22.47 -4.35 -7.11
CA ARG A 186 -22.40 -4.92 -8.46
C ARG A 186 -23.79 -5.08 -9.10
N ALA A 187 -24.80 -5.40 -8.28
CA ALA A 187 -26.21 -5.40 -8.66
C ALA A 187 -26.83 -3.99 -8.56
N TRP A 188 -26.07 -2.96 -8.96
CA TRP A 188 -26.53 -1.57 -8.91
C TRP A 188 -27.83 -1.29 -9.68
N PRO A 189 -28.16 -1.94 -10.83
CA PRO A 189 -29.35 -1.56 -11.59
C PRO A 189 -30.68 -1.63 -10.82
N GLU A 190 -30.75 -2.44 -9.76
CA GLU A 190 -31.95 -2.62 -8.93
C GLU A 190 -32.28 -1.39 -8.08
N HIS A 191 -31.26 -0.67 -7.62
CA HIS A 191 -31.41 0.38 -6.60
C HIS A 191 -30.69 1.68 -6.95
N TRP A 192 -29.98 1.73 -8.07
CA TRP A 192 -29.14 2.85 -8.51
C TRP A 192 -29.43 3.17 -9.98
N PRO A 193 -30.58 3.82 -10.27
CA PRO A 193 -30.93 4.16 -11.64
C PRO A 193 -29.85 5.03 -12.28
N LEU A 194 -29.64 4.85 -13.58
CA LEU A 194 -28.92 5.83 -14.38
C LEU A 194 -29.76 7.09 -14.49
N SER A 195 -29.14 8.23 -14.81
CA SER A 195 -29.88 9.47 -15.01
C SER A 195 -30.97 9.25 -16.07
N ASP A 196 -32.22 9.50 -15.70
CA ASP A 196 -33.42 9.30 -16.53
C ASP A 196 -33.61 10.47 -17.52
N ASP A 197 -32.51 10.97 -18.08
CA ASP A 197 -32.59 12.03 -19.08
C ASP A 197 -33.20 11.46 -20.36
N ALA A 198 -34.48 11.78 -20.56
CA ALA A 198 -35.28 11.33 -21.70
C ALA A 198 -34.72 11.81 -23.05
N SER A 199 -33.76 12.73 -23.06
CA SER A 199 -33.05 13.16 -24.27
C SER A 199 -31.93 12.21 -24.72
N LEU A 200 -31.49 11.28 -23.86
CA LEU A 200 -30.43 10.32 -24.20
C LEU A 200 -30.95 9.23 -25.14
N GLY A 201 -30.18 8.91 -26.18
CA GLY A 201 -30.46 7.78 -27.04
C GLY A 201 -30.23 6.44 -26.34
N GLU A 202 -30.67 5.35 -26.96
CA GLU A 202 -30.41 4.00 -26.44
C GLU A 202 -28.91 3.67 -26.38
N ALA A 203 -28.14 4.16 -27.36
CA ALA A 203 -26.69 4.01 -27.39
C ALA A 203 -25.99 4.73 -26.22
N ASP A 204 -26.44 5.94 -25.88
CA ASP A 204 -25.86 6.72 -24.78
C ASP A 204 -26.16 6.07 -23.42
N ARG A 205 -27.37 5.52 -23.24
CA ARG A 205 -27.71 4.74 -22.05
C ARG A 205 -26.85 3.49 -21.92
N ALA A 206 -26.61 2.77 -23.01
CA ALA A 206 -25.75 1.59 -23.01
C ALA A 206 -24.29 1.94 -22.67
N LEU A 207 -23.77 3.05 -23.19
CA LEU A 207 -22.44 3.54 -22.87
C LEU A 207 -22.33 3.90 -21.38
N ALA A 208 -23.29 4.65 -20.83
CA ALA A 208 -23.32 5.02 -19.42
C ALA A 208 -23.39 3.78 -18.49
N ALA A 209 -24.17 2.77 -18.87
CA ALA A 209 -24.22 1.50 -18.14
C ALA A 209 -22.87 0.76 -18.16
N ALA A 210 -22.20 0.71 -19.31
CA ALA A 210 -20.88 0.08 -19.44
C ALA A 210 -19.81 0.82 -18.61
N GLU A 211 -19.84 2.16 -18.61
CA GLU A 211 -18.95 2.99 -17.80
C GLU A 211 -19.17 2.72 -16.30
N ARG A 212 -20.43 2.70 -15.84
CA ARG A 212 -20.76 2.37 -14.44
C ARG A 212 -20.28 0.96 -14.06
N HIS A 213 -20.47 -0.03 -14.93
CA HIS A 213 -19.96 -1.38 -14.71
C HIS A 213 -18.43 -1.42 -14.50
N ALA A 214 -17.67 -0.60 -15.23
CA ALA A 214 -16.23 -0.48 -15.01
C ALA A 214 -15.91 0.26 -13.70
N VAL A 215 -16.62 1.35 -13.40
CA VAL A 215 -16.38 2.20 -12.21
C VAL A 215 -16.64 1.45 -10.91
N VAL A 216 -17.65 0.57 -10.85
CA VAL A 216 -18.00 -0.22 -9.65
C VAL A 216 -16.81 -1.02 -9.11
N HIS A 217 -15.90 -1.46 -9.97
CA HIS A 217 -14.75 -2.29 -9.58
C HIS A 217 -13.47 -1.49 -9.29
N ARG A 218 -13.52 -0.16 -9.38
CA ARG A 218 -12.38 0.72 -9.09
C ARG A 218 -12.22 0.93 -7.60
N ILE A 219 -10.98 1.16 -7.16
CA ILE A 219 -10.61 1.27 -5.74
C ILE A 219 -11.40 2.36 -5.00
N GLY A 220 -11.75 3.46 -5.68
CA GLY A 220 -12.59 4.53 -5.12
C GLY A 220 -13.97 4.06 -4.68
N ASN A 221 -14.49 2.96 -5.23
CA ASN A 221 -15.77 2.35 -4.85
C ASN A 221 -15.62 1.20 -3.84
N LEU A 222 -14.39 0.78 -3.53
CA LEU A 222 -14.12 -0.33 -2.63
C LEU A 222 -13.80 0.17 -1.23
N THR A 223 -14.30 -0.53 -0.22
CA THR A 223 -14.00 -0.24 1.18
C THR A 223 -13.82 -1.52 2.01
N LEU A 224 -13.43 -1.36 3.27
CA LEU A 224 -13.37 -2.44 4.26
C LEU A 224 -14.52 -2.32 5.25
N VAL A 225 -15.18 -3.44 5.53
CA VAL A 225 -16.29 -3.55 6.47
C VAL A 225 -16.21 -4.83 7.29
N THR A 226 -16.93 -4.89 8.40
CA THR A 226 -17.10 -6.14 9.14
C THR A 226 -18.01 -7.12 8.40
N SER A 227 -17.90 -8.42 8.72
CA SER A 227 -18.82 -9.43 8.17
C SER A 227 -20.29 -9.12 8.50
N THR A 228 -20.56 -8.64 9.72
CA THR A 228 -21.91 -8.26 10.18
C THR A 228 -22.49 -7.12 9.34
N PHE A 229 -21.70 -6.08 9.07
CA PHE A 229 -22.11 -4.98 8.19
C PHE A 229 -22.50 -5.50 6.81
N ASN A 230 -21.63 -6.33 6.20
CA ASN A 230 -21.82 -6.79 4.83
C ASN A 230 -23.12 -7.59 4.69
N GLN A 231 -23.45 -8.43 5.67
CA GLN A 231 -24.70 -9.20 5.69
C GLN A 231 -25.95 -8.33 5.80
N ALA A 232 -25.88 -7.22 6.54
CA ALA A 232 -27.03 -6.35 6.78
C ALA A 232 -27.38 -5.47 5.57
N VAL A 233 -26.38 -4.98 4.82
CA VAL A 233 -26.59 -3.91 3.84
C VAL A 233 -26.25 -4.29 2.40
N SER A 234 -25.26 -5.16 2.16
CA SER A 234 -24.78 -5.66 0.85
C SER A 234 -25.22 -4.89 -0.41
N ASN A 235 -26.33 -5.25 -1.06
CA ASN A 235 -26.79 -4.64 -2.32
C ASN A 235 -27.72 -3.43 -2.15
N GLY A 236 -27.95 -2.98 -0.92
CA GLY A 236 -28.87 -1.90 -0.59
C GLY A 236 -28.51 -0.55 -1.22
N ALA A 237 -29.51 0.33 -1.29
CA ALA A 237 -29.35 1.70 -1.76
C ALA A 237 -28.41 2.52 -0.87
N TRP A 238 -27.87 3.62 -1.41
CA TRP A 238 -26.98 4.52 -0.66
C TRP A 238 -27.60 5.05 0.64
N ALA A 239 -28.90 5.33 0.62
CA ALA A 239 -29.64 5.81 1.79
C ALA A 239 -29.60 4.83 2.99
N LEU A 240 -29.45 3.53 2.73
CA LEU A 240 -29.28 2.50 3.76
C LEU A 240 -27.79 2.31 4.14
N LYS A 241 -26.89 2.31 3.15
CA LYS A 241 -25.43 2.14 3.38
C LYS A 241 -24.80 3.24 4.20
N ARG A 242 -25.14 4.49 3.89
CA ARG A 242 -24.51 5.65 4.51
C ARG A 242 -24.62 5.69 6.05
N PRO A 243 -25.81 5.54 6.68
CA PRO A 243 -25.91 5.57 8.13
C PRO A 243 -25.18 4.39 8.78
N GLU A 244 -25.19 3.21 8.17
CA GLU A 244 -24.46 2.04 8.68
C GLU A 244 -22.93 2.26 8.60
N LEU A 245 -22.43 2.89 7.52
CA LEU A 245 -21.01 3.25 7.41
C LEU A 245 -20.62 4.30 8.44
N ALA A 246 -21.52 5.23 8.75
CA ALA A 246 -21.32 6.22 9.82
C ALA A 246 -21.28 5.55 11.20
N ALA A 247 -22.10 4.52 11.42
CA ALA A 247 -22.08 3.73 12.65
C ALA A 247 -20.78 2.91 12.79
N GLN A 248 -20.18 2.48 11.68
CA GLN A 248 -18.87 1.82 11.65
C GLN A 248 -17.70 2.84 11.74
N SER A 249 -17.68 3.64 12.81
CA SER A 249 -16.77 4.79 13.00
C SER A 249 -15.30 4.42 13.20
N ALA A 250 -14.99 3.14 13.43
CA ALA A 250 -13.63 2.70 13.75
C ALA A 250 -12.65 2.92 12.59
N LEU A 251 -13.05 2.64 11.34
CA LEU A 251 -12.17 2.76 10.17
C LEU A 251 -12.17 4.20 9.62
N GLN A 252 -11.00 4.82 9.60
CA GLN A 252 -10.82 6.20 9.11
C GLN A 252 -11.17 6.33 7.62
N LEU A 253 -10.95 5.28 6.83
CA LEU A 253 -11.25 5.26 5.40
C LEU A 253 -12.76 5.34 5.07
N ASN A 254 -13.63 5.06 6.06
CA ASN A 254 -15.08 5.11 5.94
C ASN A 254 -15.69 6.45 6.36
N GLY A 255 -14.99 7.26 7.17
CA GLY A 255 -15.49 8.55 7.65
C GLY A 255 -15.88 9.51 6.50
N PRO A 256 -14.97 9.84 5.57
CA PRO A 256 -15.27 10.71 4.43
C PRO A 256 -16.33 10.15 3.47
N VAL A 257 -16.49 8.82 3.43
CA VAL A 257 -17.52 8.14 2.64
C VAL A 257 -18.89 8.38 3.27
N ALA A 258 -19.01 8.18 4.58
CA ALA A 258 -20.25 8.38 5.32
C ALA A 258 -20.75 9.83 5.31
N SER A 259 -19.87 10.82 5.09
CA SER A 259 -20.26 12.23 4.96
C SER A 259 -20.86 12.59 3.60
N GLN A 260 -20.77 11.72 2.58
CA GLN A 260 -21.31 12.00 1.25
C GLN A 260 -22.84 11.86 1.22
N GLN A 261 -23.53 12.88 0.74
CA GLN A 261 -24.99 12.84 0.58
C GLN A 261 -25.40 11.91 -0.57
N THR A 262 -24.65 11.94 -1.65
CA THR A 262 -24.84 11.11 -2.84
C THR A 262 -23.59 10.28 -3.08
N TRP A 263 -23.76 9.11 -3.67
CA TRP A 263 -22.64 8.30 -4.15
C TRP A 263 -22.86 8.05 -5.64
N ASN A 264 -21.88 8.41 -6.47
CA ASN A 264 -21.92 8.27 -7.92
C ASN A 264 -20.49 8.18 -8.48
N GLU A 265 -20.35 8.14 -9.79
CA GLU A 265 -19.06 8.06 -10.47
C GLU A 265 -18.13 9.22 -10.12
N ALA A 266 -18.67 10.43 -9.97
CA ALA A 266 -17.88 11.60 -9.61
C ALA A 266 -17.35 11.50 -8.17
N THR A 267 -18.16 11.06 -7.21
CA THR A 267 -17.70 10.85 -5.82
C THR A 267 -16.72 9.68 -5.72
N ILE A 268 -16.91 8.63 -6.53
CA ILE A 268 -15.97 7.50 -6.63
C ILE A 268 -14.62 7.99 -7.18
N ALA A 269 -14.62 8.82 -8.21
CA ALA A 269 -13.41 9.39 -8.80
C ALA A 269 -12.68 10.32 -7.81
N ALA A 270 -13.42 11.20 -7.13
CA ALA A 270 -12.87 12.09 -6.11
C ALA A 270 -12.21 11.28 -4.98
N ARG A 271 -12.90 10.26 -4.44
CA ARG A 271 -12.32 9.39 -3.43
C ARG A 271 -11.09 8.64 -3.94
N ALA A 272 -11.09 8.19 -5.19
CA ALA A 272 -9.91 7.52 -5.76
C ALA A 272 -8.68 8.42 -5.73
N ALA A 273 -8.83 9.72 -6.02
CA ALA A 273 -7.75 10.69 -5.93
C ALA A 273 -7.27 10.88 -4.48
N ASP A 274 -8.19 10.98 -3.51
CA ASP A 274 -7.84 11.10 -2.09
C ASP A 274 -7.06 9.87 -1.60
N LEU A 275 -7.52 8.67 -1.94
CA LEU A 275 -6.84 7.42 -1.58
C LEU A 275 -5.46 7.31 -2.24
N ALA A 276 -5.31 7.76 -3.49
CA ALA A 276 -4.02 7.77 -4.18
C ALA A 276 -3.02 8.68 -3.47
N ALA A 277 -3.46 9.86 -3.03
CA ALA A 277 -2.62 10.79 -2.28
C ALA A 277 -2.14 10.19 -0.96
N VAL A 278 -3.00 9.46 -0.23
CA VAL A 278 -2.57 8.73 0.98
C VAL A 278 -1.61 7.60 0.62
N ALA A 279 -1.89 6.81 -0.43
CA ALA A 279 -1.02 5.73 -0.86
C ALA A 279 0.41 6.20 -1.19
N CYS A 280 0.55 7.38 -1.83
CA CYS A 280 1.86 7.98 -2.09
C CYS A 280 2.64 8.36 -0.82
N ARG A 281 1.95 8.65 0.29
CA ARG A 281 2.60 8.89 1.60
C ARG A 281 2.98 7.59 2.31
N VAL A 282 2.14 6.55 2.19
CA VAL A 282 2.48 5.20 2.71
C VAL A 282 3.72 4.67 2.01
N TRP A 283 3.72 4.74 0.68
CA TRP A 283 4.77 4.25 -0.19
C TRP A 283 5.36 5.44 -0.95
N PRO A 284 6.33 6.17 -0.40
CA PRO A 284 6.93 7.33 -1.07
C PRO A 284 7.79 6.95 -2.28
N HIS A 285 7.91 7.86 -3.24
CA HIS A 285 8.87 7.71 -4.35
C HIS A 285 10.30 7.92 -3.86
N ALA A 286 11.28 7.55 -4.68
CA ALA A 286 12.71 7.62 -4.36
C ALA A 286 13.15 8.99 -3.80
N ALA A 287 12.61 10.09 -4.31
CA ALA A 287 12.96 11.44 -3.87
C ALA A 287 12.73 11.69 -2.37
N ALA A 288 11.65 11.14 -1.81
CA ALA A 288 11.27 11.33 -0.40
C ALA A 288 11.99 10.36 0.56
N LEU A 289 12.73 9.39 0.03
CA LEU A 289 13.49 8.39 0.80
C LEU A 289 15.00 8.67 0.81
N ARG A 290 15.46 9.75 0.16
CA ARG A 290 16.88 10.10 0.18
C ARG A 290 17.26 10.73 1.54
N PRO A 291 18.46 10.42 2.07
CA PRO A 291 18.98 11.09 3.26
C PRO A 291 18.94 12.62 3.10
N GLY A 292 18.44 13.33 4.12
CA GLY A 292 18.38 14.80 4.14
C GLY A 292 17.10 15.44 3.55
N HIS A 293 16.12 14.65 3.08
CA HIS A 293 14.80 15.19 2.71
C HIS A 293 13.95 15.48 3.97
N PRO A 294 13.11 16.54 4.02
CA PRO A 294 12.33 16.90 5.21
C PRO A 294 11.45 15.76 5.75
N ASP A 295 10.91 14.93 4.86
CA ASP A 295 10.05 13.78 5.22
C ASP A 295 10.85 12.56 5.72
N HIS A 296 12.18 12.55 5.61
CA HIS A 296 13.04 11.47 6.14
C HIS A 296 13.01 11.40 7.67
N VAL A 297 12.70 12.52 8.35
CA VAL A 297 12.71 12.62 9.82
C VAL A 297 11.32 12.35 10.43
N ALA A 298 10.24 12.56 9.67
CA ALA A 298 8.89 12.55 10.20
C ALA A 298 8.37 11.16 10.61
N THR A 299 8.92 10.07 10.07
CA THR A 299 8.50 8.70 10.41
C THR A 299 9.25 8.10 11.62
N ALA A 300 10.30 8.75 12.12
CA ALA A 300 11.12 8.24 13.22
C ALA A 300 10.56 8.58 14.62
N ASN A 301 9.59 9.49 14.73
CA ASN A 301 8.99 9.88 16.00
C ASN A 301 7.59 9.26 16.17
N ALA A 302 7.53 7.95 16.42
CA ALA A 302 6.49 7.42 17.29
C ALA A 302 6.89 7.72 18.75
N PRO A 303 5.97 8.15 19.63
CA PRO A 303 6.34 8.53 20.99
C PRO A 303 6.79 7.27 21.76
N GLY A 304 8.10 7.21 21.98
CA GLY A 304 8.69 6.37 23.01
C GLY A 304 8.24 6.83 24.39
N GLU A 305 7.94 5.83 25.21
CA GLU A 305 8.15 5.78 26.65
C GLU A 305 8.70 7.07 27.27
N SER A 306 7.87 7.71 28.09
CA SER A 306 8.38 8.54 29.18
C SER A 306 7.52 8.33 30.42
N ALA A 307 8.21 7.83 31.45
CA ALA A 307 7.86 7.68 32.87
C ALA A 307 6.78 6.67 33.26
#